data_AF-A0A914TIN7-F1
#
_entry.id   AF-A0A914TIN7-F1
#
_cell.length_a   1.000
_cell.length_b   1.000
_cell.length_c   1.000
_cell.angle_alpha   90.00
_cell.angle_beta   90.00
_cell.angle_gamma   90.00
#
_symmetry.space_group_name_H-M   'P 1'
#
loop_
_entity.id
_entity.type
_entity.pdbx_description
1 polymer ?
#
loop_
_entity_poly.entity_id
_entity_poly.type
_entity_poly.pdbx_seq_one_letter_code
_entity_poly.pdbx_strand_id
1 'polypeptide(L)'
;MAAILRAMDNILHVPLEDSDRERDKTIIYRVVDNGDENQPFTDEVANACMNLWADKNVRKAYDMRSEYQLNDSAKYFLDSVSRIHEHGYRPSEQDILYSRVATTGVVEVKFKIKDLDFRVFDVGGQRSERRKWIHCFDNVESIIFITAISEYDQVLFEDETTMKQLVNITTCFPDYEGGQNYEEAVAFIKLKFSELNMHPDKKTIYMHETCATDTNQVQLVISSVIDTIIQKNLQKAGMM
;
A
#
# COMPACT_ATOMS: atom_id res chain seq x y z
N MET A 1 5.25 13.10 8.04
CA MET A 1 5.33 14.56 8.23
C MET A 1 6.22 15.22 7.19
N ALA A 2 7.52 14.91 7.11
CA ALA A 2 8.46 15.58 6.19
C ALA A 2 8.00 15.64 4.71
N ALA A 3 7.41 14.56 4.17
CA ALA A 3 6.87 14.56 2.81
C ALA A 3 5.75 15.61 2.60
N ILE A 4 4.87 15.81 3.58
CA ILE A 4 3.80 16.82 3.52
C ILE A 4 4.41 18.22 3.54
N LEU A 5 5.39 18.48 4.42
CA LEU A 5 6.07 19.77 4.51
C LEU A 5 6.83 20.10 3.22
N ARG A 6 7.53 19.13 2.63
CA ARG A 6 8.22 19.31 1.34
C ARG A 6 7.24 19.63 0.22
N ALA A 7 6.06 19.01 0.21
CA ALA A 7 5.03 19.30 -0.75
C ALA A 7 4.44 20.69 -0.55
N MET A 8 4.19 21.12 0.69
CA MET A 8 3.77 22.48 1.02
C MET A 8 4.76 23.53 0.47
N ASP A 9 6.06 23.29 0.63
CA ASP A 9 7.10 24.22 0.19
C ASP A 9 7.27 24.26 -1.34
N ASN A 10 7.36 23.08 -1.97
CA ASN A 10 7.88 22.97 -3.34
C ASN A 10 6.81 22.72 -4.41
N ILE A 11 5.62 22.24 -4.03
CA ILE A 11 4.58 21.80 -4.97
C ILE A 11 3.34 22.66 -4.79
N LEU A 12 2.81 22.73 -3.57
CA LEU A 12 1.55 23.39 -3.27
C LEU A 12 1.73 24.88 -3.00
N HIS A 13 2.94 25.31 -2.61
CA HIS A 13 3.26 26.67 -2.19
C HIS A 13 2.29 27.22 -1.13
N VAL A 14 1.96 26.38 -0.14
CA VAL A 14 1.05 26.71 0.96
C VAL A 14 1.88 26.94 2.23
N PRO A 15 1.90 28.16 2.81
CA PRO A 15 2.60 28.41 4.07
C PRO A 15 1.86 27.75 5.25
N LEU A 16 2.53 27.59 6.39
CA LEU A 16 1.89 27.20 7.65
C LEU A 16 0.82 28.24 8.04
N GLU A 17 -0.28 27.79 8.66
CA GLU A 17 -1.29 28.72 9.18
C GLU A 17 -0.72 29.52 10.35
N ASP A 18 0.01 28.84 11.24
CA ASP A 18 0.73 29.46 12.34
C ASP A 18 2.24 29.51 12.05
N SER A 19 2.76 30.73 11.86
CA SER A 19 4.18 30.97 11.59
C SER A 19 5.09 30.52 12.72
N ASP A 20 4.60 30.42 13.96
CA ASP A 20 5.41 29.92 15.09
C ASP A 20 5.74 28.43 14.94
N ARG A 21 4.99 27.70 14.10
CA ARG A 21 5.25 26.28 13.75
C ARG A 21 6.45 26.10 12.81
N GLU A 22 7.07 27.16 12.30
CA GLU A 22 8.33 27.05 11.53
C GLU A 22 9.46 26.40 12.36
N ARG A 23 9.43 26.56 13.69
CA ARG A 23 10.34 25.86 14.59
C ARG A 23 10.11 24.36 14.58
N ASP A 24 8.86 23.93 14.63
CA ASP A 24 8.46 22.52 14.56
C ASP A 24 8.87 21.92 13.20
N LYS A 25 8.67 22.65 12.11
CA LYS A 25 9.12 22.27 10.76
C LYS A 25 10.64 22.08 10.69
N THR A 26 11.40 22.98 11.31
CA THR A 26 12.87 22.87 11.39
C THR A 26 13.31 21.61 12.13
N ILE A 27 12.63 21.24 13.23
CA ILE A 27 12.91 20.01 13.97
C ILE A 27 12.73 18.78 13.07
N ILE A 28 11.64 18.73 12.30
CA ILE A 28 11.38 17.61 11.39
C ILE A 28 12.43 17.50 10.29
N TYR A 29 12.81 18.62 9.67
CA TYR A 29 13.85 18.58 8.63
C TYR A 29 15.22 18.19 9.17
N ARG A 30 15.59 18.66 10.37
CA ARG A 30 16.84 18.25 11.02
C ARG A 30 16.94 16.74 11.20
N VAL A 31 15.86 16.05 11.58
CA VAL A 31 15.85 14.58 11.71
C VAL A 31 16.15 13.91 10.37
N VAL A 32 15.55 14.41 9.29
CA VAL A 32 15.76 13.84 7.95
C VAL A 32 17.15 14.16 7.41
N ASP A 33 17.63 15.39 7.58
CA ASP A 33 18.95 15.82 7.11
C ASP A 33 20.08 15.07 7.82
N ASN A 34 19.87 14.68 9.08
CA ASN A 34 20.81 13.87 9.85
C ASN A 34 20.71 12.35 9.55
N GLY A 35 19.64 11.89 8.87
CA GLY A 35 19.40 10.45 8.68
C GLY A 35 18.95 9.73 9.95
N ASP A 36 18.32 10.45 10.88
CA ASP A 36 17.90 9.95 12.20
C ASP A 36 16.47 9.37 12.18
N GLU A 37 15.86 9.10 11.02
CA GLU A 37 14.45 8.70 10.92
C GLU A 37 14.15 7.35 11.58
N ASN A 38 15.18 6.52 11.80
CA ASN A 38 15.07 5.22 12.45
C ASN A 38 15.36 5.28 13.97
N GLN A 39 15.66 6.47 14.52
CA GLN A 39 15.89 6.64 15.95
C GLN A 39 14.57 6.71 16.73
N PRO A 40 14.59 6.39 18.04
CA PRO A 40 13.40 6.55 18.88
C PRO A 40 12.83 7.97 18.83
N PHE A 41 11.51 8.07 18.85
CA PHE A 41 10.80 9.34 18.83
C PHE A 41 11.08 10.14 20.12
N THR A 42 11.82 11.24 20.00
CA THR A 42 12.05 12.16 21.12
C THR A 42 10.80 13.00 21.38
N ASP A 43 10.66 13.51 22.61
CA ASP A 43 9.56 14.41 22.98
C ASP A 43 9.48 15.64 22.06
N GLU A 44 10.64 16.15 21.64
CA GLU A 44 10.73 17.30 20.72
C GLU A 44 10.11 16.96 19.36
N VAL A 45 10.46 15.79 18.78
CA VAL A 45 9.93 15.35 17.48
C VAL A 45 8.45 14.99 17.59
N ALA A 46 8.03 14.39 18.69
CA ALA A 46 6.63 14.06 18.96
C ALA A 46 5.75 15.29 19.00
N ASN A 47 6.14 16.28 19.80
CA ASN A 47 5.42 17.53 19.92
C ASN A 47 5.41 18.30 18.59
N ALA A 48 6.54 18.36 17.88
CA ALA A 48 6.60 18.97 16.55
C ALA A 48 5.62 18.30 15.57
N CYS A 49 5.56 16.96 15.53
CA CYS A 49 4.62 16.25 14.68
C CYS A 49 3.16 16.54 15.06
N MET A 50 2.82 16.53 16.35
CA MET A 50 1.45 16.81 16.81
C MET A 50 1.04 18.26 16.50
N ASN A 51 1.91 19.23 16.77
CA ASN A 51 1.65 20.64 16.50
C ASN A 51 1.47 20.92 15.02
N LEU A 52 2.35 20.38 14.17
CA LEU A 52 2.23 20.51 12.72
C LEU A 52 0.97 19.80 12.21
N TRP A 53 0.62 18.64 12.76
CA TRP A 53 -0.58 17.91 12.33
C TRP A 53 -1.90 18.58 12.73
N ALA A 54 -1.86 19.45 13.74
CA ALA A 54 -2.98 20.30 14.15
C ALA A 54 -3.13 21.56 13.28
N ASP A 55 -2.09 21.97 12.53
CA ASP A 55 -2.12 23.13 11.63
C ASP A 55 -3.06 22.87 10.44
N LYS A 56 -3.98 23.82 10.15
CA LYS A 56 -4.99 23.62 9.10
C LYS A 56 -4.39 23.56 7.71
N ASN A 57 -3.29 24.27 7.46
CA ASN A 57 -2.64 24.26 6.16
C ASN A 57 -1.87 22.96 5.94
N VAL A 58 -1.32 22.35 7.00
CA VAL A 58 -0.78 20.98 6.94
C VAL A 58 -1.89 19.96 6.66
N ARG A 59 -3.05 20.08 7.32
CA ARG A 59 -4.22 19.23 7.04
C ARG A 59 -4.72 19.40 5.61
N LYS A 60 -4.81 20.64 5.11
CA LYS A 60 -5.16 20.95 3.72
C LYS A 60 -4.16 20.34 2.75
N ALA A 61 -2.86 20.42 3.03
CA ALA A 61 -1.83 19.79 2.21
C ALA A 61 -1.98 18.26 2.19
N TYR A 62 -2.37 17.64 3.30
CA TYR A 62 -2.71 16.21 3.33
C TYR A 62 -3.97 15.87 2.50
N ASP A 63 -4.99 16.72 2.49
CA ASP A 63 -6.16 16.51 1.64
C ASP A 63 -5.80 16.57 0.16
N MET A 64 -4.78 17.37 -0.19
CA MET A 64 -4.15 17.45 -1.51
C MET A 64 -3.03 16.40 -1.71
N ARG A 65 -2.97 15.33 -0.91
CA ARG A 65 -1.97 14.25 -1.06
C ARG A 65 -2.01 13.55 -2.42
N SER A 66 -3.09 13.73 -3.18
CA SER A 66 -3.17 13.33 -4.58
C SER A 66 -2.34 14.21 -5.52
N GLU A 67 -1.53 15.16 -5.02
CA GLU A 67 -0.63 15.99 -5.85
C GLU A 67 0.85 15.60 -5.68
N TYR A 68 1.17 14.74 -4.71
CA TYR A 68 2.55 14.37 -4.38
C TYR A 68 2.66 12.98 -3.74
N GLN A 69 3.87 12.42 -3.67
CA GLN A 69 4.09 11.09 -3.07
C GLN A 69 3.98 11.13 -1.55
N LEU A 70 3.02 10.37 -1.02
CA LEU A 70 2.77 10.21 0.42
C LEU A 70 2.40 8.75 0.70
N ASN A 71 2.84 8.23 1.83
CA ASN A 71 2.43 6.90 2.29
C ASN A 71 0.95 6.90 2.69
N ASP A 72 0.16 5.93 2.22
CA ASP A 72 -1.26 5.79 2.54
C ASP A 72 -1.51 5.67 4.06
N SER A 73 -0.59 5.05 4.79
CA SER A 73 -0.63 4.94 6.24
C SER A 73 -0.30 6.24 6.98
N ALA A 74 0.05 7.33 6.27
CA ALA A 74 0.51 8.56 6.91
C ALA A 74 -0.50 9.11 7.91
N LYS A 75 -1.79 9.17 7.55
CA LYS A 75 -2.83 9.68 8.46
C LYS A 75 -2.98 8.82 9.70
N TYR A 76 -2.96 7.49 9.54
CA TYR A 76 -3.08 6.55 10.66
C TYR A 76 -1.99 6.81 11.72
N PHE A 77 -0.73 6.93 11.29
CA PHE A 77 0.38 7.19 12.22
C PHE A 77 0.39 8.63 12.74
N LEU A 78 0.06 9.64 11.92
CA LEU A 78 0.02 11.03 12.34
C LEU A 78 -1.10 11.33 13.34
N ASP A 79 -2.26 10.68 13.20
CA ASP A 79 -3.34 10.76 14.20
C ASP A 79 -2.98 10.00 15.49
N SER A 80 -2.00 9.09 15.46
CA SER A 80 -1.61 8.24 16.58
C SER A 80 -0.29 8.65 17.25
N VAL A 81 0.27 9.81 16.94
CA VAL A 81 1.61 10.22 17.45
C VAL A 81 1.69 10.17 18.97
N SER A 82 0.65 10.64 19.67
CA SER A 82 0.61 10.60 21.14
C SER A 82 0.78 9.18 21.67
N ARG A 83 -0.02 8.23 21.17
CA ARG A 83 0.04 6.80 21.54
C ARG A 83 1.38 6.17 21.19
N ILE A 84 1.95 6.49 20.03
CA ILE A 84 3.21 5.90 19.55
C ILE A 84 4.42 6.41 20.36
N HIS A 85 4.34 7.63 20.87
CA HIS A 85 5.39 8.26 21.67
C HIS A 85 5.32 7.89 23.17
N GLU A 86 4.23 7.26 23.64
CA GLU A 86 4.10 6.87 25.04
C GLU A 86 5.24 5.94 25.51
N HIS A 87 5.70 6.16 26.75
CA HIS A 87 6.75 5.33 27.34
C HIS A 87 6.28 3.87 27.45
N GLY A 88 7.05 2.96 26.85
CA GLY A 88 6.71 1.53 26.81
C GLY A 88 5.75 1.16 25.69
N TYR A 89 5.54 2.03 24.70
CA TYR A 89 4.80 1.74 23.48
C TYR A 89 5.19 0.37 22.89
N ARG A 90 4.15 -0.41 22.58
CA ARG A 90 4.26 -1.68 21.83
C ARG A 90 3.34 -1.57 20.62
N PRO A 91 3.85 -1.81 19.40
CA PRO A 91 3.02 -1.81 18.20
C PRO A 91 1.85 -2.79 18.34
N SER A 92 0.65 -2.31 18.01
CA SER A 92 -0.51 -3.16 17.81
C SER A 92 -0.39 -3.94 16.50
N GLU A 93 -1.23 -4.96 16.31
CA GLU A 93 -1.33 -5.66 15.03
C GLU A 93 -1.64 -4.69 13.88
N GLN A 94 -2.46 -3.67 14.14
CA GLN A 94 -2.78 -2.66 13.14
C GLN A 94 -1.56 -1.79 12.80
N ASP A 95 -0.74 -1.42 13.78
CA ASP A 95 0.51 -0.69 13.54
C ASP A 95 1.47 -1.50 12.66
N ILE A 96 1.57 -2.80 12.93
CA ILE A 96 2.39 -3.73 12.14
C ILE A 96 1.87 -3.79 10.70
N LEU A 97 0.56 -3.96 10.51
CA LEU A 97 -0.07 -4.03 9.18
C LEU A 97 0.05 -2.71 8.38
N TYR A 98 0.01 -1.57 9.06
CA TYR A 98 0.15 -0.26 8.42
C TYR A 98 1.61 0.15 8.22
N SER A 99 2.55 -0.51 8.90
CA SER A 99 3.98 -0.25 8.72
C SER A 99 4.42 -0.64 7.31
N ARG A 100 5.19 0.23 6.67
CA ARG A 100 5.69 -0.02 5.31
C ARG A 100 7.19 -0.28 5.39
N VAL A 101 7.57 -1.52 5.09
CA VAL A 101 8.95 -1.89 4.80
C VAL A 101 8.97 -2.48 3.41
N ALA A 102 9.79 -1.92 2.51
CA ALA A 102 9.90 -2.44 1.16
C ALA A 102 10.51 -3.85 1.22
N THR A 103 9.79 -4.86 0.74
CA THR A 103 10.30 -6.23 0.66
C THR A 103 11.47 -6.29 -0.31
N THR A 104 12.66 -6.60 0.20
CA THR A 104 13.84 -6.89 -0.59
C THR A 104 14.12 -8.39 -0.58
N GLY A 105 14.24 -8.99 -1.74
CA GLY A 105 14.49 -10.42 -1.91
C GLY A 105 13.23 -11.26 -1.91
N VAL A 106 13.37 -12.50 -1.43
CA VAL A 106 12.32 -13.52 -1.37
C VAL A 106 12.21 -13.99 0.07
N VAL A 107 11.01 -13.91 0.63
CA VAL A 107 10.69 -14.35 1.98
C VAL A 107 9.82 -15.60 1.89
N GLU A 108 10.24 -16.69 2.54
CA GLU A 108 9.44 -17.91 2.65
C GLU A 108 8.72 -17.94 4.00
N VAL A 109 7.40 -18.13 3.97
CA VAL A 109 6.56 -18.32 5.15
C VAL A 109 5.92 -19.70 5.08
N LYS A 110 6.05 -20.46 6.17
CA LYS A 110 5.46 -21.80 6.31
C LYS A 110 4.42 -21.79 7.40
N PHE A 111 3.22 -22.25 7.09
CA PHE A 111 2.13 -22.36 8.06
C PHE A 111 1.20 -23.50 7.68
N LYS A 112 0.32 -23.89 8.61
CA LYS A 112 -0.65 -24.97 8.42
C LYS A 112 -2.07 -24.45 8.54
N ILE A 113 -2.94 -24.78 7.58
CA ILE A 113 -4.37 -24.47 7.60
C ILE A 113 -5.16 -25.73 7.27
N LYS A 114 -6.15 -26.10 8.11
CA LYS A 114 -6.98 -27.31 7.92
C LYS A 114 -6.12 -28.56 7.63
N ASP A 115 -5.03 -28.73 8.39
CA ASP A 115 -4.02 -29.79 8.26
C ASP A 115 -3.17 -29.81 6.98
N LEU A 116 -3.37 -28.85 6.08
CA LEU A 116 -2.54 -28.68 4.88
C LEU A 116 -1.34 -27.78 5.19
N ASP A 117 -0.16 -28.22 4.77
CA ASP A 117 1.08 -27.46 4.87
C ASP A 117 1.18 -26.47 3.70
N PHE A 118 1.19 -25.18 4.02
CA PHE A 118 1.38 -24.09 3.06
C PHE A 118 2.82 -23.57 3.12
N ARG A 119 3.37 -23.34 1.93
CA ARG A 119 4.63 -22.63 1.71
C ARG A 119 4.34 -21.44 0.81
N VAL A 120 4.37 -20.24 1.38
CA VAL A 120 4.10 -18.98 0.68
C VAL A 120 5.41 -18.25 0.48
N PHE A 121 5.64 -17.79 -0.75
CA PHE A 121 6.81 -16.97 -1.10
C PHE A 121 6.33 -15.55 -1.36
N ASP A 122 6.76 -14.60 -0.52
CA ASP A 122 6.60 -13.17 -0.76
C ASP A 122 7.83 -12.63 -1.49
N VAL A 123 7.59 -11.88 -2.56
CA VAL A 123 8.62 -11.42 -3.49
C VAL A 123 8.49 -9.92 -3.71
N GLY A 124 9.62 -9.21 -3.67
CA GLY A 124 9.63 -7.78 -3.97
C GLY A 124 9.08 -7.47 -5.36
N GLY A 125 8.15 -6.51 -5.45
CA GLY A 125 7.47 -6.12 -6.70
C GLY A 125 8.15 -5.02 -7.52
N GLN A 126 9.14 -4.32 -6.92
CA GLN A 126 9.91 -3.26 -7.58
C GLN A 126 10.72 -3.80 -8.78
N ARG A 127 10.99 -2.97 -9.79
CA ARG A 127 11.66 -3.43 -11.02
C ARG A 127 13.02 -4.08 -10.75
N SER A 128 13.76 -3.54 -9.78
CA SER A 128 15.04 -4.09 -9.30
C SER A 128 14.93 -5.52 -8.73
N GLU A 129 13.78 -5.87 -8.15
CA GLU A 129 13.54 -7.15 -7.47
C GLU A 129 12.97 -8.23 -8.40
N ARG A 130 12.31 -7.85 -9.50
CA ARG A 130 11.63 -8.79 -10.43
C ARG A 130 12.55 -9.84 -11.05
N ARG A 131 13.86 -9.56 -11.18
CA ARG A 131 14.84 -10.54 -11.67
C ARG A 131 14.97 -11.76 -10.75
N LYS A 132 14.60 -11.63 -9.47
CA LYS A 132 14.68 -12.68 -8.46
C LYS A 132 13.48 -13.64 -8.49
N TRP A 133 12.38 -13.28 -9.17
CA TRP A 133 11.14 -14.07 -9.20
C TRP A 133 11.34 -15.46 -9.81
N ILE A 134 12.27 -15.61 -10.75
CA ILE A 134 12.54 -16.90 -11.39
C ILE A 134 13.03 -17.96 -10.39
N HIS A 135 13.62 -17.55 -9.25
CA HIS A 135 14.12 -18.46 -8.22
C HIS A 135 13.01 -19.11 -7.38
N CYS A 136 11.78 -18.60 -7.45
CA CYS A 136 10.64 -19.09 -6.68
C CYS A 136 9.52 -19.65 -7.56
N PHE A 137 9.73 -19.79 -8.88
CA PHE A 137 8.72 -20.33 -9.81
C PHE A 137 8.82 -21.83 -10.06
N ASP A 138 9.76 -22.53 -9.42
CA ASP A 138 9.83 -23.98 -9.50
C ASP A 138 8.73 -24.64 -8.66
N ASN A 139 7.93 -25.51 -9.28
CA ASN A 139 6.84 -26.28 -8.66
C ASN A 139 5.80 -25.45 -7.87
N VAL A 140 5.41 -24.29 -8.39
CA VAL A 140 4.33 -23.47 -7.80
C VAL A 140 2.96 -24.02 -8.16
N GLU A 141 2.14 -24.36 -7.16
CA GLU A 141 0.77 -24.83 -7.38
C GLU A 141 -0.18 -23.69 -7.76
N SER A 142 0.03 -22.49 -7.21
CA SER A 142 -0.87 -21.35 -7.41
C SER A 142 -0.11 -20.02 -7.27
N ILE A 143 -0.54 -19.02 -8.04
CA ILE A 143 -0.01 -17.66 -8.00
C ILE A 143 -1.12 -16.74 -7.48
N ILE A 144 -0.82 -15.98 -6.43
CA ILE A 144 -1.65 -14.86 -5.98
C ILE A 144 -1.01 -13.59 -6.54
N PHE A 145 -1.66 -12.96 -7.50
CA PHE A 145 -1.21 -11.69 -8.08
C PHE A 145 -1.99 -10.54 -7.44
N ILE A 146 -1.29 -9.58 -6.84
CA ILE A 146 -1.90 -8.45 -6.13
C ILE A 146 -1.78 -7.20 -7.01
N THR A 147 -2.87 -6.45 -7.12
CA THR A 147 -2.92 -5.14 -7.79
C THR A 147 -3.56 -4.13 -6.87
N ALA A 148 -2.99 -2.92 -6.78
CA ALA A 148 -3.55 -1.83 -6.01
C ALA A 148 -4.55 -1.06 -6.89
N ILE A 149 -5.85 -1.32 -6.69
CA ILE A 149 -6.90 -0.68 -7.49
C ILE A 149 -6.90 0.84 -7.29
N SER A 150 -6.54 1.31 -6.10
CA SER A 150 -6.44 2.74 -5.77
C SER A 150 -5.24 3.46 -6.39
N GLU A 151 -4.37 2.76 -7.12
CA GLU A 151 -3.16 3.31 -7.72
C GLU A 151 -3.28 3.51 -9.25
N TYR A 152 -4.50 3.46 -9.82
CA TYR A 152 -4.68 3.60 -11.27
C TYR A 152 -4.17 4.95 -11.80
N ASP A 153 -4.22 6.00 -10.99
CA ASP A 153 -3.76 7.36 -11.27
C ASP A 153 -2.31 7.62 -10.83
N GLN A 154 -1.60 6.58 -10.36
CA GLN A 154 -0.26 6.73 -9.81
C GLN A 154 0.83 6.35 -10.82
N VAL A 155 1.88 7.16 -10.83
CA VAL A 155 3.16 6.78 -11.46
C VAL A 155 3.98 5.95 -10.49
N LEU A 156 4.80 5.04 -11.04
CA LEU A 156 5.72 4.23 -10.25
C LEU A 156 6.69 5.14 -9.50
N PHE A 157 6.98 4.81 -8.24
CA PHE A 157 7.98 5.54 -7.45
C PHE A 157 9.36 5.60 -8.14
N GLU A 158 9.67 4.59 -8.96
CA GLU A 158 10.93 4.47 -9.71
C GLU A 158 11.01 5.43 -10.92
N ASP A 159 9.89 6.00 -11.36
CA ASP A 159 9.81 6.91 -12.50
C ASP A 159 9.70 8.34 -11.94
N GLU A 160 10.82 9.10 -11.90
CA GLU A 160 10.93 10.47 -11.35
C GLU A 160 10.08 11.55 -12.06
N THR A 161 9.21 11.13 -12.98
CA THR A 161 8.39 12.01 -13.81
C THR A 161 6.93 12.01 -13.37
N THR A 162 6.47 13.23 -13.11
CA THR A 162 5.07 13.74 -13.11
C THR A 162 4.29 13.76 -11.80
N MET A 163 3.62 14.90 -11.62
CA MET A 163 2.67 15.21 -10.54
C MET A 163 1.41 14.38 -10.65
N LYS A 164 0.87 14.05 -9.49
CA LYS A 164 -0.39 13.35 -9.33
C LYS A 164 -1.54 14.36 -9.51
N GLN A 165 -2.62 13.97 -10.15
CA GLN A 165 -3.92 14.60 -9.97
C GLN A 165 -4.90 13.47 -9.74
N LEU A 166 -5.94 13.69 -8.93
CA LEU A 166 -7.13 12.84 -8.93
C LEU A 166 -7.74 12.92 -10.32
N VAL A 167 -7.31 12.02 -11.18
CA VAL A 167 -7.77 11.97 -12.55
C VAL A 167 -8.92 10.98 -12.62
N ASN A 168 -9.94 11.32 -13.40
CA ASN A 168 -10.96 10.35 -13.75
C ASN A 168 -10.28 9.09 -14.30
N ILE A 169 -10.87 7.93 -14.06
CA ILE A 169 -10.34 6.67 -14.62
C ILE A 169 -10.14 6.76 -16.15
N THR A 170 -10.92 7.61 -16.82
CA THR A 170 -10.81 7.92 -18.26
C THR A 170 -9.46 8.52 -18.68
N THR A 171 -8.72 9.13 -17.76
CA THR A 171 -7.37 9.62 -18.04
C THR A 171 -6.38 8.48 -18.23
N CYS A 172 -6.53 7.41 -17.46
CA CYS A 172 -5.68 6.22 -17.59
C CYS A 172 -6.23 5.21 -18.59
N PHE A 173 -7.55 5.17 -18.74
CA PHE A 173 -8.28 4.29 -19.64
C PHE A 173 -9.24 5.11 -20.52
N PRO A 174 -8.75 5.68 -21.64
CA PRO A 174 -9.56 6.55 -22.51
C PRO A 174 -10.81 5.86 -23.10
N ASP A 175 -10.84 4.52 -23.07
CA ASP A 175 -11.94 3.68 -23.51
C ASP A 175 -12.95 3.32 -22.41
N TYR A 176 -12.82 3.89 -21.20
CA TYR A 176 -13.79 3.73 -20.14
C TYR A 176 -15.05 4.57 -20.40
N GLU A 177 -16.20 3.90 -20.52
CA GLU A 177 -17.50 4.55 -20.77
C GLU A 177 -18.44 4.56 -19.55
N GLY A 178 -18.00 3.98 -18.42
CA GLY A 178 -18.82 3.88 -17.20
C GLY A 178 -18.90 5.17 -16.37
N GLY A 179 -19.69 5.12 -15.30
CA GLY A 179 -19.79 6.18 -14.30
C GLY A 179 -18.51 6.34 -13.47
N GLN A 180 -18.26 7.53 -12.93
CA GLN A 180 -17.12 7.79 -12.03
C GLN A 180 -17.44 7.32 -10.59
N ASN A 181 -17.78 6.04 -10.44
CA ASN A 181 -18.08 5.40 -9.16
C ASN A 181 -17.21 4.15 -8.96
N TYR A 182 -17.10 3.71 -7.70
CA TYR A 182 -16.22 2.61 -7.30
C TYR A 182 -16.61 1.30 -8.01
N GLU A 183 -17.89 0.98 -8.01
CA GLU A 183 -18.40 -0.29 -8.52
C GLU A 183 -18.09 -0.48 -10.01
N GLU A 184 -18.39 0.52 -10.84
CA GLU A 184 -18.16 0.46 -12.28
C GLU A 184 -16.66 0.52 -12.63
N ALA A 185 -15.88 1.34 -11.92
CA ALA A 185 -14.43 1.43 -12.12
C ALA A 185 -13.73 0.11 -11.81
N VAL A 186 -14.06 -0.52 -10.68
CA VAL A 186 -13.51 -1.82 -10.27
C VAL A 186 -13.91 -2.92 -11.26
N ALA A 187 -15.16 -2.93 -11.70
CA ALA A 187 -15.65 -3.90 -12.68
C ALA A 187 -14.88 -3.77 -14.01
N PHE A 188 -14.61 -2.55 -14.46
CA PHE A 188 -13.83 -2.31 -15.66
C PHE A 188 -12.36 -2.71 -15.51
N ILE A 189 -11.72 -2.39 -14.39
CA ILE A 189 -10.33 -2.82 -14.13
C ILE A 189 -10.26 -4.35 -14.14
N LYS A 190 -11.19 -5.05 -13.48
CA LYS A 190 -11.29 -6.52 -13.52
C LYS A 190 -11.46 -7.07 -14.94
N LEU A 191 -12.27 -6.40 -15.77
CA LEU A 191 -12.43 -6.76 -17.17
C LEU A 191 -11.08 -6.64 -17.92
N LYS A 192 -10.36 -5.53 -17.76
CA LYS A 192 -9.04 -5.34 -18.38
C LYS A 192 -8.03 -6.41 -17.99
N PHE A 193 -7.99 -6.81 -16.73
CA PHE A 193 -7.14 -7.94 -16.30
C PHE A 193 -7.58 -9.27 -16.92
N SER A 194 -8.89 -9.50 -17.07
CA SER A 194 -9.44 -10.72 -17.67
C SER A 194 -9.12 -10.84 -19.15
N GLU A 195 -9.14 -9.72 -19.89
CA GLU A 195 -8.83 -9.66 -21.32
C GLU A 195 -7.38 -10.04 -21.63
N LEU A 196 -6.46 -9.90 -20.67
CA LEU A 196 -5.06 -10.35 -20.81
C LEU A 196 -4.91 -11.88 -20.79
N ASN A 197 -5.95 -12.62 -20.42
CA ASN A 197 -5.93 -14.08 -20.43
C ASN A 197 -6.08 -14.63 -21.85
N MET A 198 -4.96 -15.02 -22.45
CA MET A 198 -4.95 -15.60 -23.80
C MET A 198 -5.61 -16.99 -23.89
N HIS A 199 -5.85 -17.67 -22.77
CA HIS A 199 -6.36 -19.05 -22.73
C HIS A 199 -7.43 -19.25 -21.64
N PRO A 200 -8.58 -18.56 -21.71
CA PRO A 200 -9.63 -18.64 -20.69
C PRO A 200 -10.18 -20.05 -20.49
N ASP A 201 -10.24 -20.85 -21.55
CA ASP A 201 -10.72 -22.23 -21.51
C ASP A 201 -9.76 -23.20 -20.79
N LYS A 202 -8.48 -22.83 -20.69
CA LYS A 202 -7.44 -23.66 -20.07
C LYS A 202 -7.04 -23.16 -18.69
N LYS A 203 -7.14 -21.85 -18.46
CA LYS A 203 -6.68 -21.22 -17.22
C LYS A 203 -7.71 -20.23 -16.73
N THR A 204 -8.48 -20.65 -15.74
CA THR A 204 -9.38 -19.76 -14.99
C THR A 204 -8.58 -18.83 -14.09
N ILE A 205 -8.90 -17.54 -14.13
CA ILE A 205 -8.41 -16.52 -13.20
C ILE A 205 -9.51 -16.26 -12.16
N TYR A 206 -9.17 -16.36 -10.88
CA TYR A 206 -10.06 -16.03 -9.77
C TYR A 206 -9.69 -14.64 -9.26
N MET A 207 -10.68 -13.75 -9.19
CA MET A 207 -10.49 -12.36 -8.78
C MET A 207 -11.25 -12.09 -7.49
N HIS A 208 -10.56 -11.53 -6.50
CA HIS A 208 -11.12 -11.12 -5.22
C HIS A 208 -10.80 -9.65 -4.98
N GLU A 209 -11.76 -8.91 -4.43
CA GLU A 209 -11.51 -7.57 -3.88
C GLU A 209 -11.07 -7.71 -2.43
N THR A 210 -9.99 -7.02 -2.06
CA THR A 210 -9.39 -7.15 -0.73
C THR A 210 -8.92 -5.80 -0.22
N CYS A 211 -9.16 -5.55 1.06
CA CYS A 211 -8.46 -4.58 1.88
C CYS A 211 -7.44 -5.36 2.71
N ALA A 212 -6.17 -5.33 2.30
CA ALA A 212 -5.12 -6.14 2.93
C ALA A 212 -4.89 -5.82 4.43
N THR A 213 -5.31 -4.63 4.87
CA THR A 213 -5.22 -4.18 6.26
C THR A 213 -6.44 -4.54 7.11
N ASP A 214 -7.51 -5.07 6.50
CA ASP A 214 -8.67 -5.63 7.20
C ASP A 214 -8.49 -7.15 7.37
N THR A 215 -8.12 -7.56 8.58
CA THR A 215 -7.84 -8.97 8.90
C THR A 215 -9.05 -9.88 8.70
N ASN A 216 -10.27 -9.38 8.95
CA ASN A 216 -11.49 -10.17 8.78
C ASN A 216 -11.76 -10.44 7.30
N GLN A 217 -11.64 -9.41 6.46
CA GLN A 217 -11.85 -9.55 5.03
C GLN A 217 -10.79 -10.44 4.39
N VAL A 218 -9.51 -10.26 4.76
CA VAL A 218 -8.42 -11.11 4.26
C VAL A 218 -8.63 -12.57 4.67
N GLN A 219 -9.07 -12.84 5.89
CA GLN A 219 -9.35 -14.22 6.33
C GLN A 219 -10.43 -14.89 5.48
N LEU A 220 -11.50 -14.16 5.15
CA LEU A 220 -12.58 -14.67 4.28
C LEU A 220 -12.08 -14.95 2.86
N VAL A 221 -11.30 -14.03 2.29
CA VAL A 221 -10.75 -14.17 0.94
C VAL A 221 -9.76 -15.32 0.86
N ILE A 222 -8.82 -15.41 1.80
CA ILE A 222 -7.85 -16.51 1.86
C ILE A 222 -8.57 -17.86 2.04
N SER A 223 -9.62 -17.92 2.85
CA SER A 223 -10.42 -19.15 2.99
C SER A 223 -11.03 -19.57 1.66
N SER A 224 -11.59 -18.62 0.89
CA SER A 224 -12.14 -18.87 -0.44
C SER A 224 -11.07 -19.31 -1.46
N VAL A 225 -9.88 -18.71 -1.42
CA VAL A 225 -8.73 -19.09 -2.25
C VAL A 225 -8.28 -20.51 -1.91
N ILE A 226 -8.16 -20.86 -0.63
CA ILE A 226 -7.77 -22.20 -0.17
C ILE A 226 -8.78 -23.24 -0.65
N ASP A 227 -10.07 -22.99 -0.47
CA ASP A 227 -11.10 -23.93 -0.91
C ASP A 227 -11.06 -24.14 -2.44
N THR A 228 -10.77 -23.08 -3.20
CA THR A 228 -10.58 -23.16 -4.66
C THR A 228 -9.36 -24.00 -5.05
N ILE A 229 -8.22 -23.82 -4.36
CA ILE A 229 -7.00 -24.60 -4.58
C ILE A 229 -7.25 -26.08 -4.28
N ILE A 230 -7.90 -26.38 -3.16
CA ILE A 230 -8.24 -27.75 -2.75
C ILE A 230 -9.15 -28.39 -3.79
N GLN A 231 -10.21 -27.71 -4.23
CA GLN A 231 -11.12 -28.25 -5.24
C GLN A 231 -10.40 -28.59 -6.54
N LYS A 232 -9.52 -27.71 -7.04
CA LYS A 232 -8.72 -27.99 -8.24
C LYS A 232 -7.79 -29.18 -8.06
N ASN A 233 -7.14 -29.30 -6.91
CA ASN A 233 -6.23 -30.41 -6.64
C ASN A 233 -6.97 -31.75 -6.56
N LEU A 234 -8.15 -31.76 -5.94
CA LEU A 234 -9.00 -32.95 -5.89
C LEU A 234 -9.51 -33.37 -7.28
N GLN A 235 -9.90 -32.40 -8.13
CA GLN A 235 -10.28 -32.67 -9.52
C GLN A 235 -9.10 -33.23 -10.34
N LYS A 236 -7.90 -32.64 -10.22
CA LYS A 236 -6.68 -33.16 -10.88
C LYS A 236 -6.35 -34.59 -10.43
N ALA A 237 -6.64 -34.93 -9.18
CA ALA A 237 -6.46 -36.27 -8.63
C ALA A 237 -7.59 -37.25 -8.99
N GLY A 238 -8.62 -36.83 -9.73
CA GLY A 238 -9.76 -37.65 -10.13
C GLY A 238 -10.73 -37.99 -8.99
N MET A 239 -10.72 -37.19 -7.90
CA MET A 239 -11.57 -37.39 -6.72
C MET A 239 -12.86 -36.55 -6.74
N MET A 240 -13.11 -35.81 -7.82
CA MET A 240 -14.33 -35.06 -8.09
C MET A 240 -14.70 -35.16 -9.57
#